data_AF-A0A3D4BRS4-F1
#
_entry.id   AF-A0A3D4BRS4-F1
#
_cell.length_a   1.000
_cell.length_b   1.000
_cell.length_c   1.000
_cell.angle_alpha   90.00
_cell.angle_beta   90.00
_cell.angle_gamma   90.00
#
_symmetry.space_group_name_H-M   'P 1'
#
loop_
_entity.id
_entity.type
_entity.pdbx_description
1 polymer ?
#
loop_
_entity_poly.entity_id
_entity_poly.type
_entity_poly.pdbx_seq_one_letter_code
_entity_poly.pdbx_strand_id
1 'polypeptide(L)'
;MIQSYFAEMLHSVFQKKRLSLLLTLIFLSVASACKKNQQRDFPLVSFDQYIYLNNPSNIELQSPGGAIYFNGGYRGLIIFRRYGNNQVDDFAAFDRACPKHYSEDCSQLELSDDRVFAECPCHGEKYLLFDGSPGEGATISMVEYRCTFDGAVIRARN
;
A
#
# COMPACT_ATOMS: atom_id res chain seq x y z
N MET A 1 -39.59 35.93 42.23
CA MET A 1 -39.28 34.49 42.06
C MET A 1 -39.42 34.01 40.61
N ILE A 2 -40.42 34.43 39.83
CA ILE A 2 -40.61 33.97 38.43
C ILE A 2 -39.60 34.56 37.42
N GLN A 3 -39.12 35.80 37.63
CA GLN A 3 -38.14 36.46 36.73
C GLN A 3 -36.75 35.80 36.71
N SER A 4 -36.30 35.17 37.81
CA SER A 4 -34.98 34.52 37.87
C SER A 4 -34.95 33.21 37.05
N TYR A 5 -36.02 32.42 37.07
CA TYR A 5 -36.11 31.17 36.30
C TYR A 5 -36.11 31.39 34.78
N PHE A 6 -36.69 32.49 34.31
CA PHE A 6 -36.74 32.80 32.88
C PHE A 6 -35.35 33.17 32.32
N ALA A 7 -34.54 33.90 33.11
CA ALA A 7 -33.16 34.25 32.76
C ALA A 7 -32.23 33.03 32.71
N GLU A 8 -32.36 32.11 33.68
CA GLU A 8 -31.62 30.84 33.71
C GLU A 8 -32.00 29.92 32.53
N MET A 9 -33.28 29.87 32.18
CA MET A 9 -33.78 29.10 31.05
C MET A 9 -33.26 29.63 29.70
N LEU A 10 -33.23 30.96 29.53
CA LEU A 10 -32.64 31.60 28.34
C LEU A 10 -31.13 31.35 28.24
N HIS A 11 -30.40 31.40 29.36
CA HIS A 11 -28.97 31.10 29.39
C HIS A 11 -28.68 29.64 29.00
N SER A 12 -29.46 28.68 29.52
CA SER A 12 -29.35 27.25 29.20
C SER A 12 -29.61 26.96 27.71
N VAL A 13 -30.63 27.59 27.12
CA VAL A 13 -30.93 27.46 25.69
C VAL A 13 -29.82 28.05 24.81
N PHE A 14 -29.23 29.18 25.21
CA PHE A 14 -28.15 29.83 24.47
C PHE A 14 -26.82 29.04 24.53
N GLN A 15 -26.51 28.40 25.67
CA GLN A 15 -25.35 27.51 25.81
C GLN A 15 -25.48 26.25 24.93
N LYS A 16 -26.68 25.64 24.86
CA LYS A 16 -26.94 24.48 23.99
C LYS A 16 -26.81 24.81 22.50
N LYS A 17 -27.23 26.01 22.08
CA LYS A 17 -27.07 26.49 20.70
C LYS A 17 -25.59 26.75 20.34
N ARG A 18 -24.80 27.33 21.27
CA ARG A 18 -23.36 27.52 21.08
C ARG A 18 -22.60 26.19 21.01
N LEU A 19 -22.95 25.23 21.87
CA LEU A 19 -22.35 23.89 21.86
C LEU A 19 -22.69 23.13 20.57
N SER A 20 -23.95 23.21 20.11
CA SER A 20 -24.36 22.63 18.83
C SER A 20 -23.56 23.23 17.65
N LEU A 21 -23.36 24.54 17.65
CA LEU A 21 -22.65 25.24 16.58
C LEU A 21 -21.15 24.89 16.55
N LEU A 22 -20.53 24.74 17.73
CA LEU A 22 -19.15 24.25 17.85
C LEU A 22 -19.00 22.81 17.37
N LEU A 23 -19.96 21.93 17.69
CA LEU A 23 -19.95 20.54 17.21
C LEU A 23 -20.06 20.46 15.69
N THR A 24 -20.90 21.29 15.08
CA THR A 24 -21.03 21.36 13.61
C THR A 24 -19.75 21.88 12.96
N LEU A 25 -19.07 22.86 13.56
CA LEU A 25 -17.81 23.41 13.05
C LEU A 25 -16.66 22.38 13.10
N ILE A 26 -16.59 21.60 14.18
CA ILE A 26 -15.62 20.50 14.33
C ILE A 26 -15.93 19.38 13.32
N PHE A 27 -17.20 19.06 13.08
CA PHE A 27 -17.56 18.05 12.08
C PHE A 27 -17.19 18.49 10.66
N LEU A 28 -17.30 19.80 10.36
CA LEU A 28 -16.93 20.36 9.05
C LEU A 28 -15.41 20.40 8.83
N SER A 29 -14.60 20.56 9.88
CA SER A 29 -13.13 20.57 9.75
C SER A 29 -12.56 19.18 9.44
N VAL A 30 -13.18 18.11 9.91
CA VAL A 30 -12.75 16.72 9.62
C VAL A 30 -13.12 16.28 8.19
N ALA A 31 -14.13 16.89 7.57
CA ALA A 31 -14.60 16.52 6.23
C ALA A 31 -13.66 16.96 5.08
N SER A 32 -12.67 17.82 5.34
CA SER A 32 -11.81 18.40 4.30
C SER A 32 -10.56 17.56 3.96
N ALA A 33 -10.37 16.39 4.59
CA ALA A 33 -9.20 15.52 4.37
C ALA A 33 -9.36 14.50 3.21
N CYS A 34 -10.25 14.77 2.25
CA CYS A 34 -10.45 13.90 1.09
C CYS A 34 -9.31 14.12 0.08
N LYS A 35 -8.21 13.36 0.20
CA LYS A 35 -7.16 13.33 -0.83
C LYS A 35 -7.76 12.77 -2.12
N LYS A 36 -7.66 13.54 -3.21
CA LYS A 36 -8.02 13.10 -4.57
C LYS A 36 -7.24 11.82 -4.88
N ASN A 37 -7.96 10.76 -5.23
CA ASN A 37 -7.37 9.51 -5.73
C ASN A 37 -6.72 9.82 -7.08
N GLN A 38 -5.43 10.20 -7.07
CA GLN A 38 -4.67 10.38 -8.31
C GLN A 38 -4.54 8.99 -8.93
N GLN A 39 -5.24 8.79 -10.04
CA GLN A 39 -5.06 7.61 -10.85
C GLN A 39 -3.59 7.56 -11.26
N ARG A 40 -2.87 6.55 -10.76
CA ARG A 40 -1.46 6.34 -11.09
C ARG A 40 -1.37 6.10 -12.59
N ASP A 41 -0.58 6.89 -13.28
CA ASP A 41 -0.25 6.66 -14.68
C ASP A 41 0.72 5.48 -14.76
N PHE A 42 0.18 4.27 -14.90
CA PHE A 42 0.95 3.03 -14.99
C PHE A 42 0.21 2.04 -15.91
N PRO A 43 0.91 1.29 -16.78
CA PRO A 43 0.27 0.36 -17.71
C PRO A 43 -0.56 -0.72 -17.01
N LEU A 44 -1.82 -0.85 -17.41
CA LEU A 44 -2.70 -1.91 -16.93
C LEU A 44 -2.45 -3.18 -17.75
N VAL A 45 -1.85 -4.19 -17.12
CA VAL A 45 -1.63 -5.51 -17.73
C VAL A 45 -2.45 -6.55 -17.00
N SER A 46 -3.27 -7.31 -17.72
CA SER A 46 -4.06 -8.40 -17.14
C SER A 46 -3.24 -9.68 -17.08
N PHE A 47 -3.24 -10.33 -15.92
CA PHE A 47 -2.60 -11.62 -15.72
C PHE A 47 -3.22 -12.35 -14.53
N ASP A 48 -3.03 -13.67 -14.49
CA ASP A 48 -3.41 -14.52 -13.37
C ASP A 48 -2.36 -15.65 -13.25
N GLN A 49 -1.56 -15.60 -12.18
CA GLN A 49 -0.37 -16.43 -12.01
C GLN A 49 -0.48 -17.27 -10.74
N TYR A 50 -0.03 -18.52 -10.85
CA TYR A 50 -0.05 -19.50 -9.78
C TYR A 50 1.38 -19.93 -9.44
N ILE A 51 1.83 -19.59 -8.24
CA ILE A 51 3.18 -19.88 -7.75
C ILE A 51 3.09 -20.98 -6.71
N TYR A 52 3.59 -22.16 -7.07
CA TYR A 52 3.57 -23.35 -6.21
C TYR A 52 4.80 -23.38 -5.29
N LEU A 53 4.61 -23.42 -3.97
CA LEU A 53 5.71 -23.37 -2.99
C LEU A 53 6.59 -24.63 -2.95
N ASN A 54 6.07 -25.75 -3.47
CA ASN A 54 6.81 -27.01 -3.57
C ASN A 54 7.76 -27.06 -4.77
N ASN A 55 7.69 -26.08 -5.69
CA ASN A 55 8.64 -26.01 -6.81
C ASN A 55 10.03 -25.59 -6.30
N PRO A 56 11.12 -26.28 -6.69
CA PRO A 56 12.47 -25.94 -6.26
C PRO A 56 12.88 -24.50 -6.62
N SER A 57 12.38 -23.96 -7.73
CA SER A 57 12.63 -22.56 -8.14
C SER A 57 12.06 -21.51 -7.17
N ASN A 58 11.13 -21.92 -6.31
CA ASN A 58 10.39 -21.04 -5.40
C ASN A 58 10.78 -21.29 -3.94
N ILE A 59 11.86 -22.06 -3.68
CA ILE A 59 12.28 -22.47 -2.34
C ILE A 59 12.51 -21.29 -1.40
N GLU A 60 12.94 -20.16 -1.95
CA GLU A 60 13.21 -18.95 -1.18
C GLU A 60 11.93 -18.42 -0.51
N LEU A 61 10.76 -18.60 -1.12
CA LEU A 61 9.47 -18.18 -0.57
C LEU A 61 9.01 -19.02 0.64
N GLN A 62 9.71 -20.10 0.99
CA GLN A 62 9.37 -20.89 2.17
C GLN A 62 9.78 -20.20 3.49
N SER A 63 10.72 -19.27 3.43
CA SER A 63 11.22 -18.53 4.60
C SER A 63 10.87 -17.04 4.50
N PRO A 64 10.45 -16.40 5.61
CA PRO A 64 10.30 -14.93 5.67
C PRO A 64 11.52 -14.19 5.13
N GLY A 65 11.29 -13.13 4.35
CA GLY A 65 12.34 -12.36 3.68
C GLY A 65 12.80 -12.95 2.34
N GLY A 66 12.33 -14.13 1.97
CA GLY A 66 12.59 -14.70 0.65
C GLY A 66 11.87 -13.94 -0.45
N ALA A 67 12.51 -13.83 -1.61
CA ALA A 67 11.98 -13.10 -2.77
C ALA A 67 12.34 -13.85 -4.05
N ILE A 68 11.42 -13.92 -5.01
CA ILE A 68 11.72 -14.48 -6.33
C ILE A 68 11.19 -13.59 -7.44
N TYR A 69 11.76 -13.74 -8.64
CA TYR A 69 11.14 -13.23 -9.85
C TYR A 69 10.13 -14.22 -10.41
N PHE A 70 9.05 -13.70 -10.98
CA PHE A 70 8.03 -14.49 -11.65
C PHE A 70 7.48 -13.78 -12.89
N ASN A 71 6.85 -14.54 -13.79
CA ASN A 71 6.19 -13.97 -14.98
C ASN A 71 4.86 -13.30 -14.60
N GLY A 72 4.42 -12.31 -15.39
CA GLY A 72 3.22 -11.51 -15.12
C GLY A 72 3.56 -10.03 -15.02
N GLY A 73 2.58 -9.19 -14.67
CA GLY A 73 2.76 -7.75 -14.62
C GLY A 73 3.18 -7.13 -15.96
N TYR A 74 3.63 -5.89 -15.91
CA TYR A 74 4.17 -5.12 -17.04
C TYR A 74 5.62 -5.48 -17.36
N ARG A 75 6.50 -5.64 -16.35
CA ARG A 75 7.92 -6.02 -16.54
C ARG A 75 8.34 -7.28 -15.79
N GLY A 76 7.37 -8.13 -15.44
CA GLY A 76 7.59 -9.26 -14.53
C GLY A 76 7.17 -8.90 -13.10
N LEU A 77 7.20 -9.91 -12.23
CA LEU A 77 6.82 -9.80 -10.83
C LEU A 77 7.99 -10.03 -9.89
N ILE A 78 7.98 -9.34 -8.76
CA ILE A 78 8.69 -9.74 -7.54
C ILE A 78 7.66 -10.32 -6.59
N ILE A 79 7.81 -11.59 -6.24
CA ILE A 79 7.03 -12.22 -5.16
C ILE A 79 7.89 -12.18 -3.91
N PHE A 80 7.38 -11.62 -2.82
CA PHE A 80 8.10 -11.48 -1.56
C PHE A 80 7.33 -12.14 -0.41
N ARG A 81 8.01 -12.97 0.38
CA ARG A 81 7.47 -13.59 1.59
C ARG A 81 7.58 -12.61 2.75
N ARG A 82 6.46 -12.00 3.11
CA ARG A 82 6.37 -11.07 4.23
C ARG A 82 6.30 -11.83 5.55
N TYR A 83 6.35 -11.06 6.64
CA TYR A 83 6.02 -11.51 7.98
C TYR A 83 5.21 -10.42 8.71
N GLY A 84 4.17 -9.92 8.04
CA GLY A 84 3.26 -8.96 8.64
C GLY A 84 2.42 -9.62 9.72
N ASN A 85 2.17 -8.91 10.83
CA ASN A 85 1.24 -9.33 11.90
C ASN A 85 1.52 -10.73 12.50
N ASN A 86 2.77 -11.21 12.47
CA ASN A 86 3.16 -12.59 12.84
C ASN A 86 2.42 -13.68 12.06
N GLN A 87 1.92 -13.35 10.87
CA GLN A 87 1.28 -14.30 9.99
C GLN A 87 2.31 -14.86 9.03
N VAL A 88 2.40 -16.18 9.01
CA VAL A 88 3.28 -16.86 8.07
C VAL A 88 2.75 -16.69 6.66
N ASP A 89 1.45 -16.71 6.42
CA ASP A 89 0.76 -16.66 5.11
C ASP A 89 0.78 -15.31 4.35
N ASP A 90 1.63 -14.35 4.76
CA ASP A 90 1.69 -13.04 4.13
C ASP A 90 2.67 -13.00 2.94
N PHE A 91 2.19 -12.52 1.80
CA PHE A 91 2.95 -12.41 0.56
C PHE A 91 2.65 -11.12 -0.17
N ALA A 92 3.69 -10.50 -0.72
CA ALA A 92 3.57 -9.42 -1.68
C ALA A 92 3.75 -9.93 -3.11
N ALA A 93 3.06 -9.29 -4.06
CA ALA A 93 3.36 -9.41 -5.47
C ALA A 93 3.50 -7.99 -6.05
N PHE A 94 4.70 -7.60 -6.45
CA PHE A 94 4.96 -6.28 -7.02
C PHE A 94 5.33 -6.36 -8.50
N ASP A 95 4.95 -5.34 -9.26
CA ASP A 95 5.52 -5.16 -10.60
C ASP A 95 7.01 -4.83 -10.53
N ARG A 96 7.76 -5.33 -11.52
CA ARG A 96 9.18 -5.03 -11.68
C ARG A 96 9.44 -3.73 -12.43
N ALA A 97 8.47 -2.97 -12.88
CA ALA A 97 8.75 -1.67 -13.47
C ALA A 97 8.93 -0.61 -12.38
N CYS A 98 9.97 0.22 -12.51
CA CYS A 98 10.14 1.40 -11.68
C CYS A 98 8.85 2.26 -11.75
N PRO A 99 8.20 2.55 -10.60
CA PRO A 99 6.93 3.29 -10.57
C PRO A 99 6.96 4.64 -11.28
N LYS A 100 8.11 5.33 -11.26
CA LYS A 100 8.27 6.66 -11.83
C LYS A 100 8.74 6.63 -13.28
N HIS A 101 9.55 5.64 -13.65
CA HIS A 101 10.25 5.57 -14.95
C HIS A 101 9.88 4.31 -15.74
N TYR A 102 8.66 3.78 -15.56
CA TYR A 102 8.24 2.46 -16.08
C TYR A 102 8.44 2.27 -17.60
N SER A 103 8.42 3.36 -18.37
CA SER A 103 8.60 3.34 -19.83
C SER A 103 10.05 3.25 -20.28
N GLU A 104 11.03 3.52 -19.41
CA GLU A 104 12.45 3.45 -19.75
C GLU A 104 12.91 1.99 -19.86
N ASP A 105 13.79 1.67 -20.81
CA ASP A 105 14.22 0.29 -21.07
C ASP A 105 14.93 -0.36 -19.87
N CYS A 106 15.70 0.43 -19.12
CA CYS A 106 16.41 -0.01 -17.90
C CYS A 106 15.52 -0.13 -16.65
N SER A 107 14.23 0.20 -16.74
CA SER A 107 13.37 0.39 -15.55
C SER A 107 12.94 -0.90 -14.87
N GLN A 108 13.49 -2.04 -15.26
CA GLN A 108 13.19 -3.32 -14.65
C GLN A 108 13.96 -3.46 -13.33
N LEU A 109 13.24 -3.39 -12.22
CA LEU A 109 13.74 -3.51 -10.87
C LEU A 109 14.48 -4.83 -10.64
N GLU A 110 15.57 -4.72 -9.91
CA GLU A 110 16.44 -5.80 -9.48
C GLU A 110 16.47 -5.89 -7.96
N LEU A 111 16.72 -7.07 -7.39
CA LEU A 111 16.76 -7.27 -5.95
C LEU A 111 18.16 -6.88 -5.47
N SER A 112 18.24 -6.12 -4.39
CA SER A 112 19.52 -5.90 -3.71
C SER A 112 20.06 -7.23 -3.15
N ASP A 113 21.38 -7.32 -2.99
CA ASP A 113 22.06 -8.53 -2.49
C ASP A 113 21.55 -8.96 -1.10
N ASP A 114 21.21 -7.99 -0.24
CA ASP A 114 20.67 -8.20 1.10
C ASP A 114 19.16 -8.50 1.12
N ARG A 115 18.49 -8.44 -0.03
CA ARG A 115 17.05 -8.65 -0.21
C ARG A 115 16.17 -7.76 0.67
N VAL A 116 16.65 -6.56 0.95
CA VAL A 116 15.85 -5.53 1.63
C VAL A 116 15.15 -4.64 0.61
N PHE A 117 15.77 -4.42 -0.55
CA PHE A 117 15.31 -3.47 -1.54
C PHE A 117 15.07 -4.09 -2.93
N ALA A 118 14.14 -3.49 -3.66
CA ALA A 118 14.13 -3.52 -5.11
C ALA A 118 14.77 -2.21 -5.61
N GLU A 119 15.72 -2.30 -6.53
CA GLU A 119 16.52 -1.18 -7.03
C GLU A 119 16.25 -0.92 -8.51
N CYS A 120 16.09 0.35 -8.87
CA CYS A 120 15.92 0.80 -10.25
C CYS A 120 17.28 1.04 -10.91
N PRO A 121 17.64 0.27 -11.96
CA PRO A 121 18.92 0.45 -12.64
C PRO A 121 19.09 1.81 -13.35
N CYS A 122 18.00 2.48 -13.70
CA CYS A 122 18.06 3.77 -14.41
C CYS A 122 18.57 4.91 -13.53
N HIS A 123 18.02 5.05 -12.31
CA HIS A 123 18.22 6.22 -11.46
C HIS A 123 18.62 5.88 -10.01
N GLY A 124 18.79 4.59 -9.68
CA GLY A 124 19.21 4.13 -8.35
C GLY A 124 18.12 4.22 -7.27
N GLU A 125 16.86 4.38 -7.66
CA GLU A 125 15.73 4.44 -6.73
C GLU A 125 15.55 3.09 -6.03
N LYS A 126 15.39 3.09 -4.71
CA LYS A 126 15.22 1.89 -3.89
C LYS A 126 13.84 1.84 -3.26
N TYR A 127 13.25 0.66 -3.23
CA TYR A 127 11.94 0.40 -2.68
C TYR A 127 12.03 -0.73 -1.66
N LEU A 128 11.44 -0.56 -0.47
CA LEU A 128 11.45 -1.60 0.56
C LEU A 128 10.63 -2.80 0.08
N LEU A 129 11.22 -3.98 -0.01
CA LEU A 129 10.49 -5.19 -0.43
C LEU A 129 9.38 -5.59 0.55
N PHE A 130 9.53 -5.20 1.82
CA PHE A 130 8.56 -5.55 2.85
C PHE A 130 7.14 -5.09 2.51
N ASP A 131 6.97 -3.87 2.01
CA ASP A 131 5.66 -3.26 1.73
C ASP A 131 5.60 -2.47 0.42
N GLY A 132 6.69 -2.43 -0.35
CA GLY A 132 6.81 -1.68 -1.60
C GLY A 132 6.95 -0.18 -1.40
N SER A 133 7.12 0.30 -0.17
CA SER A 133 7.23 1.73 0.12
C SER A 133 8.54 2.34 -0.43
N PRO A 134 8.54 3.66 -0.72
CA PRO A 134 9.74 4.34 -1.16
C PRO A 134 10.84 4.30 -0.08
N GLY A 135 12.03 3.84 -0.45
CA GLY A 135 13.24 3.93 0.35
C GLY A 135 14.08 5.13 -0.07
N GLU A 136 15.26 4.87 -0.64
CA GLU A 136 16.20 5.91 -1.09
C GLU A 136 15.89 6.38 -2.51
N GLY A 137 15.86 7.70 -2.74
CA GLY A 137 15.64 8.31 -4.06
C GLY A 137 14.22 8.16 -4.64
N ALA A 138 13.45 7.19 -4.16
CA ALA A 138 12.07 6.94 -4.56
C ALA A 138 11.08 7.90 -3.88
N THR A 139 10.01 8.25 -4.60
CA THR A 139 8.91 9.08 -4.08
C THR A 139 7.53 8.45 -4.24
N ILE A 140 7.43 7.35 -4.99
CA ILE A 140 6.18 6.66 -5.31
C ILE A 140 6.38 5.17 -5.00
N SER A 141 5.48 4.56 -4.24
CA SER A 141 5.56 3.13 -3.90
C SER A 141 5.49 2.25 -5.15
N MET A 142 6.01 1.02 -5.05
CA MET A 142 5.85 -0.04 -6.06
C MET A 142 4.38 -0.26 -6.45
N VAL A 143 4.13 -0.81 -7.63
CA VAL A 143 2.80 -1.29 -8.01
C VAL A 143 2.61 -2.66 -7.37
N GLU A 144 1.73 -2.74 -6.38
CA GLU A 144 1.36 -4.00 -5.74
C GLU A 144 0.10 -4.59 -6.40
N TYR A 145 0.16 -5.88 -6.70
CA TYR A 145 -0.93 -6.66 -7.24
C TYR A 145 -1.61 -7.48 -6.17
N ARG A 146 -2.84 -7.93 -6.45
CA ARG A 146 -3.59 -8.76 -5.51
C ARG A 146 -2.91 -10.11 -5.37
N CYS A 147 -2.54 -10.45 -4.15
CA CYS A 147 -1.91 -11.70 -3.77
C CYS A 147 -2.81 -12.46 -2.78
N THR A 148 -3.00 -13.75 -2.99
CA THR A 148 -3.74 -14.63 -2.07
C THR A 148 -2.99 -15.95 -1.92
N PHE A 149 -3.06 -16.56 -0.75
CA PHE A 149 -2.41 -17.84 -0.46
C PHE A 149 -3.41 -18.84 0.13
N ASP A 150 -3.37 -20.08 -0.34
CA ASP A 150 -4.29 -21.15 0.09
C ASP A 150 -3.63 -22.25 0.94
N GLY A 151 -2.36 -22.07 1.31
CA GLY A 151 -1.58 -23.06 2.06
C GLY A 151 -0.52 -23.78 1.22
N ALA A 152 -0.67 -23.82 -0.10
CA ALA A 152 0.31 -24.44 -1.01
C ALA A 152 0.66 -23.57 -2.22
N VAL A 153 -0.30 -22.77 -2.68
CA VAL A 153 -0.21 -21.97 -3.90
C VAL A 153 -0.47 -20.51 -3.58
N ILE A 154 0.40 -19.65 -4.10
CA ILE A 154 0.19 -18.22 -4.12
C ILE A 154 -0.44 -17.87 -5.46
N ARG A 155 -1.53 -17.11 -5.46
CA ARG A 155 -2.16 -16.58 -6.66
C ARG A 155 -1.96 -15.07 -6.73
N ALA A 156 -1.31 -14.59 -7.78
CA ALA A 156 -1.07 -13.19 -8.06
C ALA A 156 -1.85 -12.74 -9.31
N ARG A 157 -2.58 -11.62 -9.23
CA ARG A 157 -3.41 -11.11 -10.34
C ARG A 157 -3.63 -9.60 -10.31
N ASN A 158 -3.99 -9.05 -11.47
CA ASN A 158 -4.47 -7.68 -11.66
C ASN A 158 -5.94 -7.69 -12.08
#